data_AF-A0A7W4VVJ2-F1
#
_entry.id   AF-A0A7W4VVJ2-F1
#
_cell.length_a   1.000
_cell.length_b   1.000
_cell.length_c   1.000
_cell.angle_alpha   90.00
_cell.angle_beta   90.00
_cell.angle_gamma   90.00
#
_symmetry.space_group_name_H-M   'P 1'
#
loop_
_entity.id
_entity.type
_entity.pdbx_description
1 polymer ?
#
loop_
_entity_poly.entity_id
_entity_poly.type
_entity_poly.pdbx_seq_one_letter_code
_entity_poly.pdbx_strand_id
1 'polypeptide(L)' 'MQDLKQLDIRPHPPARRHELIFETYYALAPGEAFELVNDHDPKPMYYQFEAEHTGRFTWEPTEQGPEVWKVRIGRT' A
#
# COMPACT_ATOMS: atom_id res chain seq x y z
N MET A 1 5.19 19.58 -4.44
CA MET A 1 4.69 18.41 -3.70
C MET A 1 4.56 17.32 -4.76
N GLN A 2 5.27 16.20 -4.67
CA GLN A 2 5.11 15.13 -5.66
C GLN A 2 3.72 14.53 -5.43
N ASP A 3 2.82 14.64 -6.40
CA ASP A 3 1.52 13.97 -6.35
C ASP A 3 1.75 12.46 -6.41
N LEU A 4 1.69 11.79 -5.25
CA LEU A 4 1.79 10.33 -5.21
C LEU A 4 0.54 9.73 -5.85
N LYS A 5 0.74 8.73 -6.71
CA LYS A 5 -0.35 7.95 -7.27
C LYS A 5 -1.14 7.30 -6.12
N GLN A 6 -2.44 7.57 -6.04
CA GLN A 6 -3.32 6.89 -5.10
C GLN A 6 -3.86 5.59 -5.70
N LEU A 7 -3.86 4.54 -4.89
CA LEU A 7 -4.53 3.27 -5.14
C LEU A 7 -5.66 3.12 -4.12
N ASP A 8 -6.87 3.48 -4.53
CA ASP A 8 -8.07 3.25 -3.72
C ASP A 8 -8.61 1.84 -3.95
N ILE A 9 -8.47 0.97 -2.94
CA ILE A 9 -8.89 -0.43 -3.02
C ILE A 9 -10.30 -0.67 -2.48
N ARG A 10 -10.94 0.34 -1.87
CA ARG A 10 -12.30 0.24 -1.31
C ARG A 10 -13.36 -0.21 -2.31
N PRO A 11 -13.38 0.27 -3.58
CA PRO A 11 -14.39 -0.17 -4.55
C PRO A 11 -14.16 -1.59 -5.08
N HIS A 12 -13.01 -2.22 -4.79
CA HIS A 12 -12.67 -3.54 -5.29
C HIS A 12 -13.09 -4.65 -4.31
N PRO A 13 -13.52 -5.82 -4.81
CA PRO A 13 -13.87 -6.95 -3.96
C PRO A 13 -12.64 -7.45 -3.18
N PRO A 14 -12.80 -7.98 -1.95
CA PRO A 14 -11.68 -8.39 -1.09
C PRO A 14 -10.63 -9.29 -1.76
N ALA A 15 -11.08 -10.22 -2.62
CA ALA A 15 -10.19 -11.11 -3.37
C ALA A 15 -9.22 -10.35 -4.31
N ARG A 16 -9.67 -9.23 -4.90
CA ARG A 16 -8.87 -8.46 -5.86
C ARG A 16 -7.96 -7.42 -5.21
N ARG A 17 -8.25 -7.01 -3.96
CA ARG A 17 -7.49 -5.95 -3.26
C ARG A 17 -6.01 -6.33 -3.12
N HIS A 18 -5.71 -7.56 -2.72
CA HIS A 18 -4.33 -8.05 -2.58
C HIS A 18 -3.57 -7.99 -3.91
N GLU A 19 -4.17 -8.52 -4.97
CA GLU A 19 -3.54 -8.56 -6.29
C GLU A 19 -3.19 -7.15 -6.79
N LEU A 20 -4.11 -6.18 -6.63
CA LEU A 20 -3.88 -4.79 -7.03
C LEU A 20 -2.73 -4.12 -6.26
N ILE A 21 -2.64 -4.37 -4.95
CA ILE A 21 -1.56 -3.80 -4.12
C ILE A 21 -0.20 -4.31 -4.61
N PHE A 22 -0.06 -5.62 -4.80
CA PHE A 22 1.20 -6.22 -5.23
C PHE A 22 1.54 -5.91 -6.69
N GLU A 23 0.57 -5.93 -7.60
CA GLU A 23 0.77 -5.49 -8.99
C GLU A 23 1.28 -4.05 -9.04
N THR A 24 0.71 -3.17 -8.23
CA THR A 24 1.14 -1.77 -8.15
C THR A 24 2.54 -1.65 -7.56
N TYR A 25 2.85 -2.39 -6.49
CA TYR A 25 4.17 -2.39 -5.87
C TYR A 25 5.26 -2.93 -6.81
N TYR A 26 5.02 -4.05 -7.50
CA TYR A 26 6.00 -4.65 -8.41
C TYR A 26 6.29 -3.78 -9.64
N ALA A 27 5.34 -2.92 -10.02
CA ALA A 27 5.51 -1.94 -11.08
C ALA A 27 6.39 -0.73 -10.68
N LEU A 28 6.66 -0.52 -9.39
CA LEU A 28 7.50 0.59 -8.92
C LEU A 28 8.97 0.39 -9.30
N ALA A 29 9.63 1.45 -9.74
CA ALA A 29 11.08 1.53 -9.73
C ALA A 29 11.61 1.77 -8.30
N PRO A 30 12.89 1.44 -8.01
CA PRO A 30 13.51 1.79 -6.72
C PRO A 30 13.42 3.30 -6.45
N GLY A 31 12.99 3.67 -5.24
CA GLY A 31 12.73 5.05 -4.82
C GLY A 31 11.32 5.57 -5.13
N GLU A 32 10.51 4.83 -5.89
CA GLU A 32 9.10 5.19 -6.13
C GLU A 32 8.17 4.67 -5.04
N ALA A 33 7.00 5.29 -4.94
CA ALA A 33 5.97 4.94 -3.97
C ALA A 33 4.56 5.27 -4.51
N PHE A 34 3.56 4.63 -3.93
CA PHE A 34 2.15 4.98 -4.09
C PHE A 34 1.47 5.10 -2.72
N GLU A 35 0.31 5.74 -2.68
CA GLU A 35 -0.53 5.82 -1.47
C GLU A 35 -1.70 4.84 -1.57
N LEU A 36 -1.74 3.86 -0.69
CA LEU A 36 -2.85 2.93 -0.53
C LEU A 36 -3.98 3.61 0.26
N VAL A 37 -5.22 3.53 -0.22
CA VAL A 37 -6.42 3.97 0.50
C VAL A 37 -7.31 2.76 0.79
N ASN A 38 -7.59 2.49 2.06
CA ASN A 38 -8.36 1.33 2.51
C ASN A 38 -9.47 1.71 3.52
N ASP A 39 -10.45 0.82 3.70
CA ASP A 39 -11.58 1.00 4.62
C ASP A 39 -11.31 0.45 6.05
N HIS A 40 -10.16 -0.18 6.27
CA HIS A 40 -9.70 -0.69 7.57
C HIS A 40 -8.17 -0.69 7.67
N ASP A 41 -7.65 -0.93 8.87
CA ASP A 41 -6.21 -1.04 9.12
C ASP A 41 -5.57 -2.13 8.22
N PRO A 42 -4.65 -1.76 7.30
CA PRO A 42 -3.98 -2.71 6.42
C PRO A 42 -2.84 -3.48 7.11
N LYS A 43 -2.81 -3.56 8.45
CA LYS A 43 -1.81 -4.31 9.22
C LYS A 43 -1.52 -5.75 8.74
N PRO A 44 -2.50 -6.58 8.33
CA PRO A 44 -2.19 -7.90 7.76
C PRO A 44 -1.32 -7.81 6.51
N MET A 45 -1.54 -6.78 5.67
CA MET A 45 -0.74 -6.52 4.47
C MET A 45 0.69 -6.11 4.83
N TYR A 46 0.88 -5.28 5.86
CA TYR A 46 2.21 -4.93 6.37
C TYR A 46 3.04 -6.19 6.67
N TYR A 47 2.47 -7.15 7.40
CA TYR A 47 3.19 -8.38 7.75
C TYR A 47 3.50 -9.25 6.54
N GLN A 48 2.63 -9.25 5.52
CA GLN A 48 2.92 -9.95 4.27
C GLN A 48 4.10 -9.30 3.52
N PHE A 49 4.15 -7.97 3.44
CA PHE A 49 5.30 -7.26 2.89
C PHE A 49 6.58 -7.54 3.71
N GLU A 50 6.48 -7.52 5.04
CA GLU A 50 7.61 -7.81 5.92
C GLU A 50 8.18 -9.22 5.68
N ALA A 51 7.32 -10.21 5.46
CA ALA A 51 7.72 -11.59 5.19
C ALA A 51 8.29 -11.80 3.78
N GLU A 52 7.70 -11.19 2.76
CA GLU A 52 8.05 -11.45 1.34
C GLU A 52 9.13 -10.48 0.79
N HIS A 53 9.21 -9.27 1.37
CA HIS A 53 10.00 -8.15 0.83
C HIS A 53 10.91 -7.51 1.88
N THR A 54 11.31 -8.24 2.92
CA THR A 54 12.14 -7.71 4.02
C THR A 54 13.30 -6.85 3.50
N GLY A 55 13.36 -5.59 3.96
CA GLY A 55 14.40 -4.63 3.60
C GLY A 55 14.31 -4.04 2.18
N ARG A 56 13.26 -4.34 1.40
CA ARG A 56 13.06 -3.87 0.01
C ARG A 56 11.82 -2.99 -0.18
N PHE A 57 11.13 -2.67 0.92
CA PHE A 57 9.97 -1.78 0.89
C PHE A 57 10.03 -0.78 2.04
N THR A 58 9.29 0.31 1.88
CA THR A 58 8.95 1.24 2.95
C THR A 58 7.45 1.20 3.22
N TRP A 59 7.07 1.49 4.45
CA TRP A 59 5.69 1.50 4.91
C TRP A 59 5.47 2.68 5.87
N GLU A 60 4.77 3.69 5.39
CA GLU A 60 4.60 4.96 6.08
C GLU A 60 3.11 5.27 6.23
N PRO A 61 2.51 5.05 7.41
CA PRO A 61 1.12 5.42 7.65
C PRO A 61 0.93 6.93 7.50
N THR A 62 0.00 7.36 6.64
CA THR A 62 -0.33 8.77 6.40
C THR A 62 -1.68 9.17 7.00
N GLU A 63 -2.60 8.21 7.19
CA GLU A 63 -3.90 8.43 7.84
C GLU A 63 -4.36 7.15 8.56
N GLN A 64 -4.89 7.28 9.78
CA GLN A 64 -5.22 6.15 10.66
C GLN A 64 -6.67 6.22 11.18
N GLY A 65 -7.64 5.99 10.30
CA GLY A 65 -9.03 5.68 10.64
C GLY A 65 -9.80 6.72 11.48
N PRO A 66 -11.06 6.43 11.84
CA PRO A 66 -11.82 5.21 11.51
C PRO A 66 -12.46 5.22 10.12
N GLU A 67 -12.56 6.37 9.46
CA GLU A 67 -13.26 6.51 8.17
C GLU A 67 -12.40 6.04 6.99
N VAL A 68 -11.10 6.34 7.04
CA VAL A 68 -10.15 6.02 5.97
C VAL A 68 -8.80 5.66 6.57
N TRP A 69 -8.14 4.68 5.98
CA TRP A 69 -6.75 4.33 6.30
C TRP A 69 -5.89 4.59 5.08
N LYS A 70 -4.81 5.34 5.27
CA LYS A 70 -3.84 5.62 4.20
C LYS A 70 -2.44 5.24 4.61
N VAL A 71 -1.73 4.61 3.68
CA VAL A 71 -0.33 4.23 3.85
C VAL A 71 0.41 4.52 2.56
N ARG A 72 1.54 5.21 2.66
CA ARG A 72 2.51 5.27 1.58
C ARG A 72 3.37 4.01 1.59
N ILE A 73 3.35 3.30 0.48
CA ILE A 73 4.12 2.08 0.25
C ILE A 73 5.15 2.37 -0.83
N GLY A 74 6.43 2.21 -0.51
CA GLY A 74 7.54 2.48 -1.42
C GLY A 74 8.41 1.26 -1.69
N ARG A 75 9.14 1.29 -2.80
CA ARG A 75 10.17 0.30 -3.13
C ARG A 75 11.55 0.90 -2.84
N THR A 76 12.35 0.18 -2.05
CA THR A 76 13.71 0.60 -1.68
C THR A 76 14.74 0.18 -2.72
#